data_AF-A0A1I6JUX0-F1
#
_entry.id   AF-A0A1I6JUX0-F1
#
_cell.length_a   1.000
_cell.length_b   1.000
_cell.length_c   1.000
_cell.angle_alpha   90.00
_cell.angle_beta   90.00
_cell.angle_gamma   90.00
#
_symmetry.space_group_name_H-M   'P 1'
#
loop_
_entity.id
_entity.type
_entity.pdbx_description
1 polymer ?
#
loop_
_entity_poly.entity_id
_entity_poly.type
_entity_poly.pdbx_seq_one_letter_code
_entity_poly.pdbx_strand_id
1 'polypeptide(L)'
;MIKFFRKIRQNLLSDGKTGKYFKYAVGEIVLVVIGILIALQINNWNEQGKVDGEILKTLNEIRSNLISDSLSIRDTRILKSEDINIQYTVIHELESRNIPYDSIEYHLGRVMIARRIVLVDNGYQLMKRFGLEQLKNQELRNELINYYTNFTKRINNDTADDDYEFITVYLPYVRNHFLDYNWSKQGVPADYEHLKSDQYFLTSLKTNIKNQESTLEQLQNGTRKIQEILPMLDETILAYE
;
A
#
# COMPACT_ATOMS: atom_id res chain seq x y z
N MET A 1 23.37 43.12 -30.98
CA MET A 1 23.12 42.46 -32.29
C MET A 1 22.15 43.23 -33.20
N ILE A 2 21.02 43.74 -32.70
CA ILE A 2 20.01 44.47 -33.52
C ILE A 2 20.60 45.62 -34.36
N LYS A 3 21.54 46.41 -33.82
CA LYS A 3 22.14 47.56 -34.55
C LYS A 3 23.03 47.14 -35.75
N PHE A 4 23.67 45.97 -35.69
CA PHE A 4 24.56 45.46 -36.75
C PHE A 4 23.75 44.93 -37.94
N PHE A 5 22.75 44.08 -37.66
CA PHE A 5 21.82 43.58 -38.68
C PHE A 5 20.97 44.71 -39.29
N ARG A 6 20.60 45.73 -38.50
CA ARG A 6 19.91 46.93 -38.99
C ARG A 6 20.72 47.71 -40.03
N LYS A 7 22.03 47.86 -39.81
CA LYS A 7 22.94 48.60 -40.71
C LYS A 7 23.16 47.85 -42.03
N ILE A 8 23.24 46.53 -41.98
CA ILE A 8 23.34 45.66 -43.16
C ILE A 8 22.04 45.71 -43.99
N ARG A 9 20.87 45.69 -43.34
CA ARG A 9 19.57 45.82 -44.03
C ARG A 9 19.40 47.17 -44.74
N GLN A 10 19.79 48.27 -44.09
CA GLN A 10 19.74 49.60 -44.71
C GLN A 10 20.63 49.69 -45.95
N ASN A 11 21.86 49.16 -45.88
CA ASN A 11 22.79 49.16 -47.02
C ASN A 11 22.34 48.26 -48.19
N LEU A 12 21.65 47.15 -47.92
CA LEU A 12 21.13 46.24 -48.95
C LEU A 12 19.88 46.77 -49.68
N LEU A 13 19.08 47.59 -48.99
CA LEU A 13 17.92 48.28 -49.56
C LEU A 13 18.32 49.49 -50.41
N SER A 14 19.36 50.24 -50.00
CA SER A 14 19.87 51.39 -50.76
C SER A 14 20.55 51.01 -52.09
N ASP A 15 21.08 49.79 -52.19
CA ASP A 15 21.77 49.27 -53.38
C ASP A 15 20.85 48.64 -54.45
N GLY A 16 19.51 48.67 -54.27
CA GLY A 16 18.55 48.04 -55.19
C GLY A 16 18.55 46.49 -55.18
N LYS A 17 19.20 45.86 -54.18
CA LYS A 17 19.40 44.41 -54.09
C LYS A 17 18.30 43.71 -53.26
N THR A 18 17.04 43.94 -53.61
CA THR A 18 15.85 43.40 -52.91
C THR A 18 15.89 41.87 -52.74
N GLY A 19 16.36 41.12 -53.74
CA GLY A 19 16.51 39.66 -53.65
C GLY A 19 17.54 39.19 -52.61
N LYS A 20 18.61 39.96 -52.37
CA LYS A 20 19.57 39.67 -51.28
C LYS A 20 18.96 40.02 -49.93
N TYR A 21 18.27 41.16 -49.83
CA TYR A 21 17.55 41.56 -48.62
C TYR A 21 16.56 40.50 -48.12
N PHE A 22 15.74 39.92 -49.02
CA PHE A 22 14.81 38.85 -48.66
C PHE A 22 15.52 37.60 -48.12
N LYS A 23 16.63 37.16 -48.74
CA LYS A 23 17.42 36.02 -48.24
C LYS A 23 17.98 36.27 -46.83
N TYR A 24 18.47 37.49 -46.55
CA TYR A 24 18.95 37.85 -45.22
C TYR A 24 17.83 37.97 -44.18
N ALA A 25 16.67 38.53 -44.55
CA ALA A 25 15.52 38.64 -43.66
C ALA A 25 14.94 37.25 -43.29
N VAL A 26 14.87 36.33 -44.26
CA VAL A 26 14.47 34.93 -44.01
C VAL A 26 15.48 34.24 -43.09
N GLY A 27 16.79 34.42 -43.33
CA GLY A 27 17.83 33.88 -42.44
C GLY A 27 17.71 34.38 -41.00
N GLU A 28 17.38 35.65 -40.80
CA GLU A 28 17.18 36.23 -39.46
C GLU A 28 15.93 35.67 -38.76
N ILE A 29 14.82 35.49 -39.48
CA ILE A 29 13.62 34.83 -38.95
C ILE A 29 13.95 33.39 -38.54
N VAL A 30 14.65 32.64 -39.39
CA VAL A 30 15.06 31.25 -39.09
C VAL A 30 15.95 31.20 -37.85
N LEU A 31 16.92 32.11 -37.70
CA LEU A 31 17.76 32.18 -36.50
C LEU A 31 16.97 32.50 -35.23
N VAL A 32 16.00 33.43 -35.31
CA VAL A 32 15.13 33.76 -34.17
C VAL A 32 14.26 32.55 -33.79
N VAL A 33 13.69 31.86 -34.78
CA VAL A 33 12.88 30.65 -34.54
C VAL A 33 13.72 29.56 -33.88
N ILE A 34 14.95 29.30 -34.34
CA ILE A 34 15.86 28.34 -33.69
C ILE A 34 16.15 28.76 -32.24
N GLY A 35 16.39 30.05 -32.00
CA GLY A 35 16.62 30.57 -30.64
C GLY A 35 15.42 30.34 -29.71
N ILE A 36 14.19 30.58 -30.19
CA ILE A 36 12.96 30.32 -29.43
C ILE A 36 12.79 28.82 -29.16
N LEU A 37 13.01 27.97 -30.16
CA LEU A 37 12.90 26.52 -30.00
C LEU A 37 13.89 25.98 -28.97
N ILE A 38 15.15 26.46 -28.98
CA ILE A 38 16.15 26.09 -27.98
C ILE A 38 15.71 26.57 -26.58
N ALA A 39 15.23 27.80 -26.45
CA ALA A 39 14.76 28.33 -25.18
C ALA A 39 13.57 27.53 -24.62
N LEU A 40 12.60 27.17 -25.47
CA LEU A 40 11.49 26.30 -25.11
C LEU A 40 11.98 24.91 -24.71
N GLN A 41 12.94 24.34 -25.42
CA GLN A 41 13.49 23.03 -25.11
C GLN A 41 14.19 23.02 -23.74
N ILE A 42 14.95 24.07 -23.43
CA ILE A 42 15.61 24.22 -22.11
C ILE A 42 14.56 24.36 -21.00
N ASN A 43 13.51 25.16 -21.22
CA ASN A 43 12.43 25.31 -20.25
C ASN A 43 11.71 23.98 -19.98
N ASN A 44 11.34 23.26 -21.04
CA ASN A 44 10.69 21.95 -20.93
C ASN A 44 11.58 20.93 -20.22
N TRP A 45 12.90 20.94 -20.46
CA TRP A 45 13.83 20.04 -19.77
C TRP A 45 13.92 20.34 -18.27
N ASN A 46 13.97 21.62 -17.88
CA ASN A 46 13.95 22.03 -16.48
C ASN A 46 12.63 21.68 -15.78
N GLU A 47 11.49 21.84 -16.48
CA GLU A 47 10.18 21.43 -15.98
C GLU A 47 10.11 19.92 -15.78
N GLN A 48 10.59 19.12 -16.75
CA GLN A 48 10.65 17.67 -16.63
C GLN A 48 11.52 17.23 -15.45
N GLY A 49 12.68 17.85 -15.23
CA GLY A 49 13.54 17.53 -14.08
C GLY A 49 12.86 17.77 -12.73
N LYS A 50 12.00 18.78 -12.61
CA LYS A 50 11.20 19.01 -11.39
C LYS A 50 10.15 17.90 -11.19
N VAL A 51 9.48 17.50 -12.28
CA VAL A 51 8.50 16.41 -12.25
C VAL A 51 9.18 15.10 -11.84
N ASP A 52 10.32 14.78 -12.45
CA ASP A 52 11.11 13.57 -12.14
C ASP A 52 11.57 13.57 -10.66
N GLY A 53 11.96 14.72 -10.10
CA GLY A 53 12.30 14.84 -8.68
C GLY A 53 11.12 14.60 -7.72
N GLU A 54 9.93 15.11 -8.04
CA GLU A 54 8.71 14.83 -7.25
C GLU A 54 8.29 13.36 -7.35
N ILE A 55 8.43 12.74 -8.53
CA ILE A 55 8.19 11.30 -8.72
C ILE A 55 9.16 10.49 -7.87
N LEU A 56 10.46 10.78 -7.93
CA LEU A 56 11.48 10.08 -7.13
C LEU A 56 11.19 10.16 -5.63
N LYS A 57 10.83 11.35 -5.14
CA LYS A 57 10.42 11.53 -3.74
C LYS A 57 9.21 10.67 -3.39
N THR A 58 8.20 10.66 -4.26
CA THR A 58 6.97 9.88 -4.06
C THR A 58 7.24 8.37 -4.10
N LEU A 59 8.10 7.90 -5.00
CA LEU A 59 8.50 6.48 -5.08
C LEU A 59 9.24 6.03 -3.81
N ASN A 60 10.09 6.88 -3.25
CA ASN A 60 10.74 6.62 -1.97
C ASN A 60 9.74 6.55 -0.79
N GLU A 61 8.69 7.39 -0.80
CA GLU A 61 7.61 7.32 0.18
C GLU A 61 6.82 6.01 0.05
N ILE A 62 6.46 5.60 -1.18
CA ILE A 62 5.83 4.31 -1.47
C ILE A 62 6.71 3.16 -0.97
N ARG A 63 8.02 3.21 -1.22
CA ARG A 63 8.96 2.20 -0.74
C ARG A 63 8.94 2.07 0.77
N SER A 64 8.96 3.20 1.48
CA SER A 64 8.86 3.23 2.94
C SER A 64 7.52 2.66 3.43
N ASN A 65 6.42 2.98 2.75
CA ASN A 65 5.09 2.42 3.05
C ASN A 65 5.08 0.90 2.88
N LEU A 66 5.54 0.38 1.75
CA LEU A 66 5.58 -1.07 1.49
C LEU A 66 6.43 -1.83 2.52
N ILE A 67 7.55 -1.24 2.98
CA ILE A 67 8.37 -1.82 4.06
C ILE A 67 7.58 -1.83 5.38
N SER A 68 6.91 -0.73 5.73
CA SER A 68 6.07 -0.64 6.93
C SER A 68 4.92 -1.66 6.91
N ASP A 69 4.26 -1.79 5.76
CA ASP A 69 3.17 -2.74 5.54
C ASP A 69 3.69 -4.17 5.64
N SER A 70 4.86 -4.48 5.06
CA SER A 70 5.50 -5.79 5.17
C SER A 70 5.77 -6.21 6.61
N LEU A 71 6.28 -5.29 7.45
CA LEU A 71 6.49 -5.53 8.87
C LEU A 71 5.17 -5.76 9.61
N SER A 72 4.18 -4.91 9.38
CA SER A 72 2.86 -4.99 10.02
C SER A 72 2.14 -6.29 9.66
N ILE A 73 2.17 -6.68 8.38
CA ILE A 73 1.62 -7.94 7.89
C ILE A 73 2.34 -9.12 8.52
N ARG A 74 3.68 -9.11 8.55
CA ARG A 74 4.47 -10.20 9.14
C ARG A 74 4.12 -10.42 10.60
N ASP A 75 4.12 -9.36 11.39
CA ASP A 75 3.91 -9.46 12.84
C ASP A 75 2.47 -9.93 13.14
N THR A 76 1.48 -9.40 12.40
CA THR A 76 0.08 -9.85 12.50
C THR A 76 -0.08 -11.31 12.09
N ARG A 77 0.58 -11.74 11.01
CA ARG A 77 0.53 -13.11 10.50
C ARG A 77 1.08 -14.13 11.51
N ILE A 78 2.15 -13.78 12.21
CA ILE A 78 2.74 -14.64 13.27
C ILE A 78 1.71 -14.84 14.39
N LEU A 79 1.19 -13.74 14.94
CA LEU A 79 0.20 -13.79 16.03
C LEU A 79 -1.05 -14.56 15.62
N LYS A 80 -1.57 -14.32 14.42
CA LYS A 80 -2.76 -14.99 13.91
C LYS A 80 -2.54 -16.47 13.65
N SER A 81 -1.37 -16.87 13.15
CA SER A 81 -1.02 -18.28 13.00
C SER A 81 -0.97 -19.00 14.34
N GLU A 82 -0.45 -18.35 15.38
CA GLU A 82 -0.49 -18.90 16.75
C GLU A 82 -1.92 -18.98 17.29
N ASP A 83 -2.71 -17.92 17.11
CA ASP A 83 -4.12 -17.87 17.57
C ASP A 83 -4.95 -18.99 16.95
N ILE A 84 -4.78 -19.25 15.64
CA ILE A 84 -5.45 -20.36 14.93
C ILE A 84 -5.05 -21.72 15.52
N ASN A 85 -3.76 -21.95 15.78
CA ASN A 85 -3.29 -23.20 16.38
C ASN A 85 -3.89 -23.41 17.78
N ILE A 86 -3.93 -22.35 18.59
CA ILE A 86 -4.56 -22.38 19.92
C ILE A 86 -6.06 -22.66 19.79
N GLN A 87 -6.73 -22.06 18.82
CA GLN A 87 -8.16 -22.29 18.58
C GLN A 87 -8.46 -23.74 18.21
N TYR A 88 -7.62 -24.37 17.38
CA TYR A 88 -7.71 -25.81 17.11
C TYR A 88 -7.57 -26.64 18.40
N THR A 89 -6.63 -26.29 19.28
CA THR A 89 -6.47 -26.94 20.59
C THR A 89 -7.73 -26.80 21.44
N VAL A 90 -8.28 -25.60 21.58
CA VAL A 90 -9.51 -25.36 22.36
C VAL A 90 -10.69 -26.14 21.79
N ILE A 91 -10.87 -26.14 20.47
CA ILE A 91 -11.92 -26.91 19.81
C ILE A 91 -11.79 -28.41 20.16
N HIS A 92 -10.57 -28.96 20.09
CA HIS A 92 -10.31 -30.35 20.42
C HIS A 92 -10.58 -30.68 21.90
N GLU A 93 -10.18 -29.81 22.83
CA GLU A 93 -10.42 -29.96 24.26
C GLU A 93 -11.93 -29.93 24.60
N LEU A 94 -12.69 -29.04 23.94
CA LEU A 94 -14.15 -28.97 24.07
C LEU A 94 -14.85 -30.20 23.49
N GLU A 95 -14.44 -30.67 22.31
CA GLU A 95 -15.01 -31.88 21.67
C GLU A 95 -14.77 -33.15 22.50
N SER A 96 -13.57 -33.27 23.07
CA SER A 96 -13.21 -34.39 23.95
C SER A 96 -13.78 -34.25 25.37
N ARG A 97 -14.35 -33.09 25.72
CA ARG A 97 -14.81 -32.71 27.07
C ARG A 97 -13.70 -32.85 28.12
N ASN A 98 -12.44 -32.76 27.70
CA ASN A 98 -11.26 -32.91 28.53
C ASN A 98 -10.47 -31.60 28.51
N ILE A 99 -10.86 -30.67 29.40
CA ILE A 99 -10.28 -29.33 29.48
C ILE A 99 -9.25 -29.30 30.61
N PRO A 100 -7.96 -29.05 30.33
CA PRO A 100 -6.97 -28.77 31.36
C PRO A 100 -7.17 -27.34 31.91
N TYR A 101 -7.71 -27.23 33.12
CA TYR A 101 -8.08 -25.94 33.72
C TYR A 101 -6.93 -24.97 33.91
N ASP A 102 -5.71 -25.46 34.17
CA ASP A 102 -4.55 -24.61 34.41
C ASP A 102 -4.05 -23.89 33.14
N SER A 103 -4.34 -24.43 31.94
CA SER A 103 -3.88 -23.87 30.67
C SER A 103 -4.98 -23.27 29.80
N ILE A 104 -6.24 -23.69 30.00
CA ILE A 104 -7.35 -23.25 29.14
C ILE A 104 -7.59 -21.74 29.23
N GLU A 105 -7.36 -21.12 30.38
CA GLU A 105 -7.63 -19.69 30.55
C GLU A 105 -6.75 -18.82 29.65
N TYR A 106 -5.47 -19.19 29.50
CA TYR A 106 -4.58 -18.54 28.55
C TYR A 106 -5.08 -18.71 27.11
N HIS A 107 -5.51 -19.92 26.75
CA HIS A 107 -6.06 -20.19 25.41
C HIS A 107 -7.33 -19.37 25.16
N LEU A 108 -8.25 -19.27 26.13
CA LEU A 108 -9.48 -18.49 26.02
C LEU A 108 -9.21 -16.99 25.84
N GLY A 109 -8.14 -16.48 26.45
CA GLY A 109 -7.65 -15.11 26.21
C GLY A 109 -7.15 -14.85 24.79
N ARG A 110 -6.83 -15.90 24.02
CA ARG A 110 -6.23 -15.85 22.68
C ARG A 110 -7.21 -16.17 21.54
N VAL A 111 -8.27 -16.93 21.79
CA VAL A 111 -9.21 -17.40 20.72
C VAL A 111 -10.46 -16.52 20.56
N MET A 112 -10.63 -15.50 21.41
CA MET A 112 -11.78 -14.60 21.41
C MET A 112 -11.37 -13.15 21.14
N ILE A 113 -10.36 -12.92 20.29
CA ILE A 113 -9.82 -11.58 19.97
C ILE A 113 -9.81 -11.34 18.46
N ALA A 114 -9.79 -10.06 18.08
CA ALA A 114 -9.48 -9.64 16.71
C ALA A 114 -8.08 -9.03 16.65
N ARG A 115 -7.29 -9.45 15.64
CA ARG A 115 -5.97 -8.88 15.35
C ARG A 115 -6.10 -7.84 14.26
N ARG A 116 -6.21 -6.57 14.65
CA ARG A 116 -6.31 -5.44 13.72
C ARG A 116 -4.97 -5.12 13.07
N ILE A 117 -5.02 -4.71 11.82
CA ILE A 117 -3.86 -4.24 11.04
C ILE A 117 -4.17 -2.87 10.44
N VAL A 118 -3.14 -2.04 10.30
CA VAL A 118 -3.21 -0.77 9.58
C VAL A 118 -2.16 -0.83 8.48
N LEU A 119 -2.60 -0.64 7.24
CA LEU A 119 -1.75 -0.55 6.06
C LEU A 119 -1.72 0.90 5.58
N VAL A 120 -0.57 1.32 5.05
CA VAL A 120 -0.24 2.71 4.78
C VAL A 120 -0.20 2.97 3.27
N ASP A 121 -0.94 3.98 2.80
CA ASP A 121 -1.08 4.28 1.37
C ASP A 121 -0.77 5.73 0.98
N ASN A 122 -0.22 6.55 1.87
CA ASN A 122 -0.01 7.99 1.61
C ASN A 122 0.85 8.27 0.37
N GLY A 123 1.95 7.53 0.17
CA GLY A 123 2.78 7.67 -1.03
C GLY A 123 2.03 7.31 -2.31
N TYR A 124 1.21 6.26 -2.27
CA TYR A 124 0.38 5.87 -3.42
C TYR A 124 -0.73 6.88 -3.71
N GLN A 125 -1.38 7.43 -2.68
CA GLN A 125 -2.37 8.48 -2.84
C GLN A 125 -1.75 9.76 -3.42
N LEU A 126 -0.53 10.09 -3.02
CA LEU A 126 0.22 11.20 -3.60
C LEU A 126 0.53 10.95 -5.08
N MET A 127 1.04 9.76 -5.43
CA MET A 127 1.30 9.38 -6.83
C MET A 127 0.02 9.43 -7.68
N LYS A 128 -1.11 8.97 -7.13
CA LYS A 128 -2.41 9.02 -7.80
C LYS A 128 -2.86 10.45 -8.09
N ARG A 129 -2.58 11.40 -7.19
CA ARG A 129 -2.88 12.83 -7.38
C ARG A 129 -1.97 13.47 -8.43
N PHE A 130 -0.69 13.08 -8.49
CA PHE A 130 0.23 13.53 -9.54
C PHE A 130 -0.09 12.95 -10.92
N GLY A 131 -0.78 11.81 -10.95
CA GLY A 131 -1.16 11.10 -12.16
C GLY A 131 -0.23 9.91 -12.38
N LEU A 132 -0.75 8.71 -12.16
CA LEU A 132 -0.01 7.45 -12.29
C LEU A 132 0.63 7.27 -13.67
N GLU A 133 0.09 7.92 -14.70
CA GLU A 133 0.63 7.90 -16.07
C GLU A 133 2.04 8.52 -16.18
N GLN A 134 2.42 9.39 -15.24
CA GLN A 134 3.77 9.98 -15.16
C GLN A 134 4.83 8.93 -14.81
N LEU A 135 4.44 7.84 -14.13
CA LEU A 135 5.34 6.73 -13.83
C LEU A 135 5.59 5.91 -15.09
N LYS A 136 6.71 6.18 -15.77
CA LYS A 136 7.08 5.54 -17.05
C LYS A 136 7.08 4.01 -17.00
N ASN A 137 7.47 3.42 -15.86
CA ASN A 137 7.41 1.97 -15.67
C ASN A 137 5.93 1.51 -15.52
N GLN A 138 5.36 1.04 -16.63
CA GLN A 138 3.97 0.58 -16.69
C GLN A 138 3.73 -0.67 -15.85
N GLU A 139 4.72 -1.57 -15.76
CA GLU A 139 4.61 -2.80 -14.98
C GLU A 139 4.49 -2.46 -13.49
N LEU A 140 5.43 -1.66 -12.97
CA LEU A 140 5.39 -1.18 -11.58
C LEU A 140 4.08 -0.43 -11.28
N ARG A 141 3.62 0.42 -12.21
CA ARG A 141 2.37 1.16 -12.07
C ARG A 141 1.18 0.22 -11.86
N ASN A 142 1.05 -0.80 -12.70
CA ASN A 142 -0.04 -1.78 -12.60
C ASN A 142 0.03 -2.58 -11.30
N GLU A 143 1.24 -2.93 -10.88
CA GLU A 143 1.50 -3.70 -9.68
C GLU A 143 1.17 -2.90 -8.40
N LEU A 144 1.55 -1.61 -8.36
CA LEU A 144 1.16 -0.69 -7.29
C LEU A 144 -0.36 -0.51 -7.23
N ILE A 145 -1.03 -0.32 -8.37
CA ILE A 145 -2.50 -0.24 -8.42
C ILE A 145 -3.09 -1.52 -7.83
N ASN A 146 -2.66 -2.69 -8.31
CA ASN A 146 -3.18 -3.97 -7.86
C ASN A 146 -3.00 -4.16 -6.35
N TYR A 147 -1.82 -3.86 -5.81
CA TYR A 147 -1.56 -3.93 -4.38
C TYR A 147 -2.52 -3.03 -3.58
N TYR A 148 -2.53 -1.73 -3.88
CA TYR A 148 -3.27 -0.73 -3.09
C TYR A 148 -4.79 -0.73 -3.31
N THR A 149 -5.30 -1.29 -4.42
CA THR A 149 -6.76 -1.36 -4.67
C THR A 149 -7.35 -2.73 -4.40
N ASN A 150 -6.57 -3.80 -4.54
CA ASN A 150 -7.08 -5.17 -4.41
C ASN A 150 -6.54 -5.89 -3.17
N PHE A 151 -5.22 -5.95 -2.97
CA PHE A 151 -4.64 -6.73 -1.87
C PHE A 151 -4.90 -6.08 -0.51
N THR A 152 -4.62 -4.78 -0.37
CA THR A 152 -4.91 -4.04 0.86
C THR A 152 -6.40 -4.09 1.20
N LYS A 153 -7.27 -3.97 0.19
CA LYS A 153 -8.73 -4.06 0.36
C LYS A 153 -9.17 -5.44 0.85
N ARG A 154 -8.62 -6.52 0.30
CA ARG A 154 -8.91 -7.89 0.76
C ARG A 154 -8.47 -8.10 2.20
N ILE A 155 -7.25 -7.67 2.56
CA ILE A 155 -6.76 -7.73 3.94
C ILE A 155 -7.68 -6.95 4.89
N ASN A 156 -8.07 -5.72 4.51
CA ASN A 156 -8.96 -4.89 5.33
C ASN A 156 -10.36 -5.49 5.48
N ASN A 157 -10.90 -6.12 4.44
CA ASN A 157 -12.20 -6.78 4.51
C ASN A 157 -12.16 -8.00 5.44
N ASP A 158 -11.20 -8.90 5.26
CA ASP A 158 -11.08 -10.11 6.07
C ASP A 158 -10.80 -9.76 7.56
N THR A 159 -9.95 -8.76 7.82
CA THR A 159 -9.75 -8.27 9.19
C THR A 159 -10.98 -7.57 9.77
N ALA A 160 -11.83 -6.96 8.94
CA ALA A 160 -13.11 -6.40 9.40
C ALA A 160 -14.12 -7.51 9.75
N ASP A 161 -14.10 -8.64 9.04
CA ASP A 161 -14.93 -9.80 9.37
C ASP A 161 -14.51 -10.42 10.71
N ASP A 162 -13.21 -10.47 11.02
CA ASP A 162 -12.71 -10.88 12.34
C ASP A 162 -13.18 -9.93 13.45
N ASP A 163 -13.11 -8.61 13.20
CA ASP A 163 -13.60 -7.60 14.13
C ASP A 163 -15.11 -7.73 14.35
N TYR A 164 -15.86 -8.00 13.29
CA TYR A 164 -17.30 -8.21 13.36
C TYR A 164 -17.65 -9.43 14.22
N GLU A 165 -16.99 -10.56 14.01
CA GLU A 165 -17.17 -11.77 14.83
C GLU A 165 -16.82 -11.49 16.31
N PHE A 166 -15.71 -10.81 16.57
CA PHE A 166 -15.33 -10.42 17.92
C PHE A 166 -16.40 -9.56 18.60
N ILE A 167 -16.88 -8.52 17.92
CA ILE A 167 -17.84 -7.55 18.49
C ILE A 167 -19.23 -8.18 18.69
N THR A 168 -19.67 -9.02 17.75
CA THR A 168 -21.06 -9.50 17.72
C THR A 168 -21.26 -10.84 18.40
N VAL A 169 -20.22 -11.67 18.48
CA VAL A 169 -20.26 -13.02 19.06
C VAL A 169 -19.46 -13.08 20.34
N TYR A 170 -18.14 -12.86 20.27
CA TYR A 170 -17.27 -13.16 21.41
C TYR A 170 -17.35 -12.15 22.55
N LEU A 171 -17.39 -10.85 22.27
CA LEU A 171 -17.43 -9.83 23.32
C LEU A 171 -18.71 -9.91 24.17
N PRO A 172 -19.92 -10.11 23.59
CA PRO A 172 -21.12 -10.41 24.36
C PRO A 172 -21.01 -11.72 25.14
N TYR A 173 -20.49 -12.78 24.52
CA TYR A 173 -20.32 -14.08 25.18
C TYR A 173 -19.39 -13.97 26.41
N VAL A 174 -18.21 -13.35 26.24
CA VAL A 174 -17.27 -13.08 27.33
C VAL A 174 -17.96 -12.37 28.49
N ARG A 175 -18.72 -11.30 28.23
CA ARG A 175 -19.39 -10.51 29.26
C ARG A 175 -20.44 -11.29 30.08
N ASN A 176 -21.00 -12.36 29.53
CA ASN A 176 -22.00 -13.18 30.21
C ASN A 176 -21.41 -14.42 30.89
N HIS A 177 -20.29 -14.94 30.39
CA HIS A 177 -19.78 -16.26 30.77
C HIS A 177 -18.41 -16.25 31.45
N PHE A 178 -17.76 -15.09 31.59
CA PHE A 178 -16.41 -14.96 32.16
C PHE A 178 -16.39 -14.02 33.37
N LEU A 179 -15.60 -14.37 34.38
CA LEU A 179 -15.31 -13.54 35.55
C LEU A 179 -14.30 -12.44 35.24
N ASP A 180 -13.31 -12.78 34.42
CA ASP A 180 -12.28 -11.85 33.95
C ASP A 180 -11.87 -12.20 32.52
N TYR A 181 -11.49 -11.18 31.75
CA TYR A 181 -11.04 -11.33 30.39
C TYR A 181 -10.03 -10.25 30.01
N ASN A 182 -8.80 -10.69 29.74
CA ASN A 182 -7.69 -9.86 29.32
C ASN A 182 -7.18 -10.32 27.95
N TRP A 183 -7.25 -9.41 26.98
CA TRP A 183 -6.96 -9.70 25.59
C TRP A 183 -5.54 -10.23 25.43
N SER A 184 -5.42 -11.34 24.72
CA SER A 184 -4.15 -12.05 24.51
C SER A 184 -3.46 -12.60 25.76
N LYS A 185 -4.10 -12.55 26.94
CA LYS A 185 -3.49 -12.99 28.19
C LYS A 185 -4.29 -14.09 28.89
N GLN A 186 -5.58 -13.86 29.12
CA GLN A 186 -6.38 -14.77 29.96
C GLN A 186 -7.87 -14.54 29.75
N GLY A 187 -8.67 -15.60 29.81
CA GLY A 187 -10.10 -15.55 30.01
C GLY A 187 -10.48 -16.56 31.08
N VAL A 188 -11.05 -16.10 32.19
CA VAL A 188 -11.46 -16.92 33.34
C VAL A 188 -12.97 -17.20 33.25
N PRO A 189 -13.40 -18.44 32.90
CA PRO A 189 -14.82 -18.80 32.89
C PRO A 189 -15.48 -18.62 34.26
N ALA A 190 -16.74 -18.19 34.26
CA ALA A 190 -17.58 -18.20 35.46
C ALA A 190 -18.08 -19.60 35.81
N ASP A 191 -18.20 -20.48 34.82
CA ASP A 191 -18.60 -21.88 34.98
C ASP A 191 -17.83 -22.78 34.00
N TYR A 192 -16.85 -23.50 34.51
CA TYR A 192 -16.00 -24.40 33.72
C TYR A 192 -16.73 -25.67 33.28
N GLU A 193 -17.71 -26.14 34.04
CA GLU A 193 -18.47 -27.34 33.68
C GLU A 193 -19.48 -27.02 32.56
N HIS A 194 -20.10 -25.83 32.61
CA HIS A 194 -20.93 -25.34 31.51
C HIS A 194 -20.12 -25.26 30.20
N LEU A 195 -18.92 -24.67 30.27
CA LEU A 195 -18.04 -24.49 29.10
C LEU A 195 -17.78 -25.81 28.34
N LYS A 196 -17.58 -26.94 29.04
CA LYS A 196 -17.37 -28.26 28.41
C LYS A 196 -18.52 -28.75 27.54
N SER A 197 -19.72 -28.22 27.77
CA SER A 197 -20.95 -28.62 27.09
C SER A 197 -21.58 -27.50 26.28
N ASP A 198 -20.91 -26.34 26.19
CA ASP A 198 -21.43 -25.17 25.49
C ASP A 198 -21.30 -25.35 23.97
N GLN A 199 -22.41 -25.81 23.38
CA GLN A 199 -22.51 -26.02 21.94
C GLN A 199 -22.42 -24.71 21.15
N TYR A 200 -22.93 -23.60 21.71
CA TYR A 200 -22.88 -22.31 21.04
C TYR A 200 -21.42 -21.86 20.90
N PHE A 201 -20.67 -21.88 22.00
CA PHE A 201 -19.26 -21.51 21.99
C PHE A 201 -18.42 -22.40 21.06
N LEU A 202 -18.60 -23.72 21.14
CA LEU A 202 -17.89 -24.66 20.26
C LEU A 202 -18.18 -24.38 18.78
N THR A 203 -19.45 -24.17 18.41
CA THR A 203 -19.83 -23.86 17.03
C THR A 203 -19.28 -22.51 16.60
N SER A 204 -19.30 -21.48 17.46
CA SER A 204 -18.70 -20.17 17.17
C SER A 204 -17.20 -20.28 16.90
N LEU A 205 -16.43 -21.01 17.71
CA LEU A 205 -15.00 -21.25 17.46
C LEU A 205 -14.74 -21.94 16.12
N LYS A 206 -15.54 -22.96 15.79
CA LYS A 206 -15.42 -23.68 14.51
C LYS A 206 -15.77 -22.82 13.30
N THR A 207 -16.70 -21.88 13.44
CA THR A 207 -17.03 -20.94 12.36
C THR A 207 -15.95 -19.88 12.23
N ASN A 208 -15.53 -19.27 13.34
CA ASN A 208 -14.51 -18.23 13.35
C ASN A 208 -13.17 -18.69 12.81
N ILE A 209 -12.74 -19.94 13.06
CA ILE A 209 -11.45 -20.43 12.57
C ILE A 209 -11.31 -20.33 11.05
N LYS A 210 -12.43 -20.43 10.30
CA LYS A 210 -12.44 -20.26 8.84
C LYS A 210 -12.22 -18.81 8.42
N ASN A 211 -12.76 -17.85 9.16
CA ASN A 211 -12.48 -16.42 8.94
C ASN A 211 -11.00 -16.12 9.26
N GLN A 212 -10.48 -16.70 10.35
CA GLN A 212 -9.08 -16.52 10.74
C GLN A 212 -8.12 -17.11 9.68
N GLU A 213 -8.41 -18.28 9.13
CA GLU A 213 -7.66 -18.91 8.04
C GLU A 213 -7.67 -18.07 6.77
N SER A 214 -8.84 -17.55 6.37
CA SER A 214 -8.96 -16.64 5.22
C SER A 214 -8.10 -15.38 5.40
N THR A 215 -8.19 -14.76 6.58
CA THR A 215 -7.37 -13.59 6.91
C THR A 215 -5.88 -13.90 6.84
N LEU A 216 -5.45 -15.05 7.38
CA LEU A 216 -4.05 -15.49 7.31
C LEU A 216 -3.58 -15.65 5.86
N GLU A 217 -4.43 -16.20 4.98
CA GLU A 217 -4.16 -16.32 3.56
C GLU A 217 -4.00 -14.95 2.89
N GLN A 218 -4.90 -13.99 3.17
CA GLN A 218 -4.80 -12.64 2.60
C GLN A 218 -3.53 -11.92 3.06
N LEU A 219 -3.11 -12.09 4.31
CA LEU A 219 -1.83 -11.57 4.81
C LEU A 219 -0.62 -12.20 4.08
N GLN A 220 -0.67 -13.50 3.78
CA GLN A 220 0.37 -14.18 3.00
C GLN A 220 0.40 -13.69 1.54
N ASN A 221 -0.77 -13.54 0.93
CA ASN A 221 -0.94 -12.96 -0.41
C ASN A 221 -0.33 -11.55 -0.47
N GLY A 222 -0.63 -10.69 0.52
CA GLY A 222 -0.06 -9.36 0.65
C GLY A 222 1.46 -9.37 0.78
N THR A 223 2.01 -10.24 1.63
CA THR A 223 3.47 -10.41 1.77
C THR A 223 4.14 -10.73 0.44
N ARG A 224 3.63 -11.74 -0.28
CA ARG A 224 4.16 -12.13 -1.59
C ARG A 224 4.11 -10.97 -2.57
N LYS A 225 3.01 -10.22 -2.58
CA LYS A 225 2.85 -9.09 -3.49
C LYS A 225 3.85 -7.97 -3.21
N ILE A 226 4.11 -7.65 -1.94
CA ILE A 226 5.14 -6.67 -1.58
C ILE A 226 6.53 -7.13 -2.03
N GLN A 227 6.85 -8.42 -1.85
CA GLN A 227 8.13 -9.00 -2.27
C GLN A 227 8.35 -8.96 -3.79
N GLU A 228 7.27 -9.05 -4.58
CA GLU A 228 7.31 -8.87 -6.03
C GLU A 228 7.55 -7.40 -6.42
N ILE A 229 6.91 -6.45 -5.73
CA ILE A 229 6.95 -5.02 -6.07
C ILE A 229 8.28 -4.36 -5.69
N LEU A 230 8.85 -4.69 -4.52
CA LEU A 230 10.01 -3.97 -3.98
C LEU A 230 11.22 -3.96 -4.94
N PRO A 231 11.63 -5.07 -5.58
CA PRO A 231 12.72 -5.05 -6.55
C PRO A 231 12.46 -4.13 -7.76
N MET A 232 11.24 -4.16 -8.30
CA MET A 232 10.85 -3.32 -9.45
C MET A 232 10.84 -1.83 -9.07
N LEU A 233 10.41 -1.54 -7.85
CA LEU A 233 10.41 -0.20 -7.29
C LEU A 233 11.84 0.32 -7.11
N ASP A 234 12.73 -0.50 -6.55
CA ASP A 234 14.14 -0.16 -6.33
C ASP A 234 14.87 0.08 -7.67
N GLU A 235 14.64 -0.76 -8.67
CA GLU A 235 15.17 -0.54 -10.03
C GLU A 235 14.62 0.75 -10.64
N THR A 236 13.32 1.01 -10.47
CA THR A 236 12.71 2.23 -11.01
C THR A 236 13.27 3.48 -10.33
N ILE A 237 13.47 3.46 -9.01
CA ILE A 237 14.09 4.58 -8.26
C ILE A 237 15.48 4.88 -8.82
N LEU A 238 16.32 3.86 -9.02
CA LEU A 238 17.67 4.02 -9.57
C LEU A 238 17.68 4.62 -10.98
N ALA A 239 16.61 4.45 -11.77
CA ALA A 239 16.50 5.04 -13.10
C ALA A 239 16.15 6.54 -13.09
N TYR A 240 15.72 7.10 -11.95
CA TYR A 240 15.45 8.53 -11.76
C TYR A 240 16.62 9.28 -11.09
N GLU A 241 17.58 8.56 -10.49
CA GLU A 241 18.82 9.11 -9.92
C GLU A 241 19.89 9.38 -10.99
#